data_AF-A0A925MF94-F1
#
_entry.id   AF-A0A925MF94-F1
#
_cell.length_a   1.000
_cell.length_b   1.000
_cell.length_c   1.000
_cell.angle_alpha   90.00
_cell.angle_beta   90.00
_cell.angle_gamma   90.00
#
_symmetry.space_group_name_H-M   'P 1'
#
loop_
_entity.id
_entity.type
_entity.pdbx_description
1 polymer ?
#
loop_
_entity_poly.entity_id
_entity_poly.type
_entity_poly.pdbx_seq_one_letter_code
_entity_poly.pdbx_strand_id
1 'polypeptide(L)'
;MAIELRRVAEPLVHQLNLIIATRGASRVMSFYAPYACDACGREDSMLVDAVAHARGLAQLEPPAMACAACRAAMAFNDSPERYFLFLSV
;
A
#
# COMPACT_ATOMS: atom_id res chain seq x y z
N MET A 1 16.47 3.33 17.84
CA MET A 1 16.67 2.30 16.79
C MET A 1 15.28 1.92 16.29
N ALA A 2 14.97 2.19 15.02
CA ALA A 2 13.66 1.89 14.44
C ALA A 2 13.72 0.56 13.70
N ILE A 3 12.67 -0.25 13.78
CA ILE A 3 12.56 -1.50 13.01
C ILE A 3 12.05 -1.14 11.61
N GLU A 4 12.72 -1.59 10.57
CA GLU A 4 12.24 -1.41 9.20
C GLU A 4 11.40 -2.61 8.76
N LEU A 5 10.15 -2.35 8.37
CA LEU A 5 9.25 -3.35 7.81
C LEU A 5 9.28 -3.26 6.28
N ARG A 6 9.51 -4.39 5.60
CA ARG A 6 9.61 -4.47 4.13
C ARG A 6 8.67 -5.56 3.62
N ARG A 7 8.08 -5.32 2.44
CA ARG A 7 7.14 -6.22 1.76
C ARG A 7 6.01 -6.67 2.69
N VAL A 8 5.46 -5.72 3.46
CA VAL A 8 4.40 -5.95 4.43
C VAL A 8 3.14 -6.42 3.70
N ALA A 9 2.62 -7.58 4.09
CA ALA A 9 1.40 -8.14 3.49
C ALA A 9 0.15 -7.33 3.88
N GLU A 10 -0.87 -7.33 3.03
CA GLU A 10 -2.11 -6.56 3.25
C GLU A 10 -2.80 -6.85 4.58
N PRO A 11 -2.92 -8.12 5.05
CA PRO A 11 -3.52 -8.39 6.35
C PRO A 11 -2.77 -7.69 7.50
N LEU A 12 -1.44 -7.57 7.41
CA LEU A 12 -0.64 -6.88 8.41
C LEU A 12 -0.77 -5.36 8.28
N VAL A 13 -0.91 -4.81 7.07
CA VAL A 13 -1.26 -3.39 6.87
C VAL A 13 -2.58 -3.07 7.58
N HIS A 14 -3.60 -3.90 7.42
CA HIS A 14 -4.87 -3.71 8.13
C HIS A 14 -4.71 -3.77 9.66
N GLN A 15 -3.87 -4.65 10.20
CA GLN A 15 -3.59 -4.67 11.65
C GLN A 15 -2.88 -3.40 12.12
N LEU A 16 -1.91 -2.88 11.35
CA LEU A 16 -1.22 -1.63 11.65
C LEU A 16 -2.17 -0.41 11.63
N ASN A 17 -3.22 -0.47 10.81
CA ASN A 17 -4.27 0.55 10.78
C ASN A 17 -5.18 0.50 12.02
N LEU A 18 -5.40 -0.68 12.61
CA LEU A 18 -6.31 -0.86 13.75
C LEU A 18 -5.65 -0.63 15.11
N ILE A 19 -4.38 -1.05 15.29
CA ILE A 19 -3.72 -1.07 16.60
C ILE A 19 -2.49 -0.16 16.57
N ILE A 20 -2.62 1.09 17.02
CA ILE A 20 -1.51 2.05 17.06
C ILE A 20 -0.30 1.50 17.85
N ALA A 21 -0.53 0.74 18.92
CA ALA A 21 0.53 0.10 19.71
C ALA A 21 1.37 -0.92 18.89
N THR A 22 0.83 -1.51 17.82
CA THR A 22 1.61 -2.40 16.92
C THR A 22 2.57 -1.65 16.00
N ARG A 23 2.40 -0.33 15.81
CA ARG A 23 3.31 0.47 15.01
C ARG A 23 4.65 0.69 15.72
N GLY A 24 4.64 0.84 17.04
CA GLY A 24 5.85 1.09 17.85
C GLY A 24 6.73 2.17 17.23
N ALA A 25 8.05 1.96 17.23
CA ALA A 25 9.02 2.78 16.48
C ALA A 25 9.35 2.17 15.11
N SER A 26 8.46 1.38 14.52
CA SER A 26 8.71 0.74 13.23
C SER A 26 8.40 1.68 12.06
N ARG A 27 9.16 1.55 10.97
CA ARG A 27 8.96 2.29 9.74
C ARG A 27 8.65 1.30 8.61
N VAL A 28 7.52 1.49 7.94
CA VAL A 28 7.18 0.70 6.76
C VAL A 28 7.89 1.27 5.54
N MET A 29 8.75 0.45 4.94
CA MET A 29 9.56 0.79 3.78
C MET A 29 8.89 0.31 2.48
N SER A 30 8.17 -0.81 2.53
CA SER A 30 7.35 -1.30 1.43
C SER A 30 6.23 -2.21 1.89
N PHE A 31 5.12 -2.21 1.16
CA PHE A 31 3.90 -2.94 1.50
C PHE A 31 3.15 -3.37 0.24
N TYR A 32 2.36 -4.42 0.34
CA TYR A 32 1.43 -4.83 -0.70
C TYR A 32 0.13 -4.04 -0.56
N ALA A 33 -0.48 -3.67 -1.68
CA ALA A 33 -1.75 -2.96 -1.71
C ALA A 33 -2.64 -3.49 -2.85
N PRO A 34 -3.97 -3.52 -2.69
CA PRO A 34 -4.87 -4.15 -3.65
C PRO A 34 -5.11 -3.24 -4.87
N TYR A 35 -4.99 -3.82 -6.06
CA TYR A 35 -5.32 -3.16 -7.32
C TYR A 35 -6.20 -4.06 -8.19
N ALA A 36 -7.12 -3.45 -8.92
CA ALA A 36 -8.01 -4.10 -9.87
C ALA A 36 -7.80 -3.55 -11.29
N CYS A 37 -7.84 -4.43 -12.28
CA CYS A 37 -7.74 -4.06 -13.68
C CYS A 37 -9.10 -4.15 -14.38
N ASP A 38 -9.70 -3.00 -14.68
CA ASP A 38 -11.02 -2.94 -15.33
C ASP A 38 -11.02 -3.52 -16.77
N ALA A 39 -9.84 -3.60 -17.41
CA ALA A 39 -9.73 -4.11 -18.78
C ALA A 39 -9.79 -5.64 -18.88
N CYS A 40 -9.32 -6.38 -17.87
CA CYS A 40 -9.26 -7.85 -17.91
C CYS A 40 -9.86 -8.54 -16.67
N GLY A 41 -10.34 -7.77 -15.69
CA GLY A 41 -10.93 -8.28 -14.45
C GLY A 41 -9.92 -8.86 -13.45
N ARG A 42 -8.61 -8.70 -13.70
CA ARG A 42 -7.57 -9.21 -12.79
C ARG A 42 -7.41 -8.30 -11.59
N GLU A 43 -7.42 -8.90 -10.41
CA GLU A 43 -7.02 -8.27 -9.16
C GLU A 43 -5.65 -8.78 -8.74
N ASP A 44 -4.81 -7.91 -8.18
CA ASP A 44 -3.51 -8.29 -7.66
C ASP A 44 -3.08 -7.41 -6.49
N SER A 45 -2.29 -7.99 -5.61
CA SER A 45 -1.60 -7.31 -4.52
C SER A 45 -0.29 -6.75 -5.05
N MET A 46 -0.25 -5.45 -5.33
CA MET A 46 0.92 -4.78 -5.91
C MET A 46 1.87 -4.32 -4.83
N LEU A 47 3.18 -4.60 -5.00
CA LEU A 47 4.21 -4.11 -4.09
C LEU A 47 4.44 -2.61 -4.30
N VAL A 48 4.20 -1.82 -3.26
CA VAL A 48 4.44 -0.38 -3.20
C VAL A 48 5.71 -0.11 -2.40
N ASP A 49 6.60 0.72 -2.94
CA ASP A 49 7.73 1.30 -2.21
C ASP A 49 7.27 2.59 -1.52
N ALA A 50 7.23 2.58 -0.19
CA ALA A 50 6.72 3.69 0.61
C ALA A 50 7.65 4.92 0.56
N VAL A 51 8.94 4.71 0.30
CA VAL A 51 9.94 5.78 0.24
C VAL A 51 9.91 6.45 -1.12
N ALA A 52 9.92 5.66 -2.19
CA ALA A 52 9.88 6.17 -3.56
C ALA A 52 8.57 6.95 -3.85
N HIS A 53 7.46 6.55 -3.23
CA HIS A 53 6.15 7.17 -3.41
C HIS A 53 5.72 8.08 -2.25
N ALA A 54 6.63 8.46 -1.34
CA ALA A 54 6.31 9.18 -0.10
C ALA A 54 5.45 10.43 -0.32
N ARG A 55 5.72 11.22 -1.37
CA ARG A 55 4.96 12.44 -1.66
C ARG A 55 3.49 12.18 -2.00
N GLY A 56 3.21 11.22 -2.89
CA GLY A 56 1.85 10.87 -3.27
C GLY A 56 1.11 10.20 -2.12
N LEU A 57 1.77 9.29 -1.42
CA LEU A 57 1.20 8.60 -0.26
C LEU A 57 0.87 9.57 0.89
N ALA A 58 1.65 10.63 1.10
CA ALA A 58 1.33 11.69 2.07
C ALA A 58 0.06 12.49 1.70
N GLN A 59 -0.35 12.45 0.42
CA GLN A 59 -1.58 13.03 -0.10
C GLN A 59 -2.69 11.98 -0.27
N LEU A 60 -2.47 10.75 0.24
CA LEU A 60 -3.35 9.60 0.08
C LEU A 60 -3.54 9.18 -1.39
N GLU A 61 -2.55 9.46 -2.24
CA GLU A 61 -2.55 9.09 -3.65
C GLU A 61 -1.82 7.75 -3.84
N PRO A 62 -2.53 6.66 -4.23
CA PRO A 62 -1.90 5.40 -4.56
C PRO A 62 -1.04 5.53 -5.83
N PRO A 63 0.13 4.87 -5.91
CA PRO A 63 0.94 4.89 -7.13
C PRO A 63 0.21 4.29 -8.34
N ALA A 64 0.53 4.79 -9.53
CA ALA A 64 0.03 4.21 -10.78
C ALA A 64 0.66 2.83 -11.02
N MET A 65 -0.19 1.83 -11.27
CA MET A 65 0.22 0.45 -11.51
C MET A 65 -0.26 -0.02 -12.89
N ALA A 66 0.49 -0.93 -13.51
CA ALA A 66 0.14 -1.53 -14.80
C ALA A 66 -0.12 -3.03 -14.63
N CYS A 67 -1.20 -3.52 -15.23
CA CYS A 67 -1.57 -4.93 -15.16
C CYS A 67 -0.51 -5.82 -15.81
N ALA A 68 -0.10 -6.88 -15.11
CA ALA A 68 0.88 -7.83 -15.62
C ALA A 68 0.37 -8.61 -16.85
N ALA A 69 -0.96 -8.80 -16.97
CA ALA A 69 -1.56 -9.58 -18.04
C ALA A 69 -1.80 -8.76 -19.33
N CYS A 70 -2.43 -7.58 -19.22
CA CYS A 70 -2.85 -6.79 -20.38
C CYS A 70 -2.17 -5.42 -20.49
N ARG A 71 -1.30 -5.05 -19.54
CA ARG A 71 -0.57 -3.76 -19.49
C ARG A 71 -1.44 -2.51 -19.34
N ALA A 72 -2.76 -2.63 -19.22
CA ALA A 72 -3.65 -1.52 -18.90
C ALA A 72 -3.35 -0.95 -17.51
N ALA A 73 -3.71 0.31 -17.28
CA ALA A 73 -3.65 0.91 -15.95
C ALA A 73 -4.56 0.14 -14.98
N MET A 74 -4.12 0.01 -13.73
CA MET A 74 -4.92 -0.59 -12.66
C MET A 74 -5.42 0.51 -11.71
N ALA A 75 -6.66 0.35 -11.25
CA ALA A 75 -7.25 1.16 -10.22
C ALA A 75 -6.88 0.58 -8.84
N PHE A 76 -6.61 1.45 -7.88
CA PHE A 76 -6.50 1.04 -6.49
C PHE A 76 -7.86 0.52 -5.99
N ASN A 77 -7.88 -0.63 -5.34
CA ASN A 77 -9.10 -1.38 -5.02
C ASN A 77 -9.43 -1.38 -3.53
N ASP A 78 -9.25 -0.24 -2.85
CA ASP A 78 -9.67 0.03 -1.47
C ASP A 78 -9.86 1.55 -1.27
N SER A 79 -10.28 1.99 -0.09
CA SER A 79 -10.32 3.42 0.30
C SER A 79 -8.92 3.89 0.69
N PRO A 80 -8.30 4.83 -0.07
CA PRO A 80 -6.96 5.33 0.26
C PRO A 80 -6.86 5.94 1.66
N GLU A 81 -7.90 6.64 2.09
CA GLU A 81 -7.99 7.31 3.39
C GLU A 81 -7.97 6.32 4.55
N ARG A 82 -8.47 5.10 4.35
CA ARG A 82 -8.43 4.03 5.35
C ARG A 82 -7.16 3.19 5.23
N TYR A 83 -6.75 2.88 4.01
CA TYR A 83 -5.64 1.97 3.75
C TYR A 83 -4.29 2.55 4.17
N PHE A 84 -4.04 3.84 3.89
CA PHE A 84 -2.74 4.47 4.14
C PHE A 84 -2.57 5.07 5.54
N LEU A 85 -3.53 4.88 6.46
CA LEU A 85 -3.45 5.41 7.83
C LEU A 85 -2.18 4.99 8.58
N PHE A 86 -1.59 3.84 8.24
CA PHE A 86 -0.34 3.34 8.83
C PHE A 86 0.88 4.20 8.51
N LEU A 87 0.81 5.04 7.48
CA LEU A 87 1.88 5.96 7.08
C LEU A 87 1.83 7.29 7.85
N SER A 88 0.70 7.61 8.48
CA SER A 88 0.54 8.79 9.31
C SER A 88 1.24 8.58 10.66
N VAL A 89 2.50 9.01 10.74
CA VAL A 89 3.33 9.07 11.96
C VAL A 89 4.20 10.32 11.94
#